data_AF-A0A536YX72-F1
#
_entry.id   AF-A0A536YX72-F1
#
_cell.length_a   1.000
_cell.length_b   1.000
_cell.length_c   1.000
_cell.angle_alpha   90.00
_cell.angle_beta   90.00
_cell.angle_gamma   90.00
#
_symmetry.space_group_name_H-M   'P 1'
#
loop_
_entity.id
_entity.type
_entity.pdbx_description
1 polymer ?
#
loop_
_entity_poly.entity_id
_entity_poly.type
_entity_poly.pdbx_seq_one_letter_code
_entity_poly.pdbx_strand_id
1 'polypeptide(L)'
;MRIIELALEATLTAEPIEARIREAQRAGRLPVKPGEDRAAAAQAANVITAEELALVRKARRLVDQVIRVDDFAQDLGFSEMRPPAAIPSLEDAVARKAAA
;
A
#
# COMPACT_ATOMS: atom_id res chain seq x y z
N MET A 1 4.93 -5.97 -9.58
CA MET A 1 5.11 -5.16 -8.35
C MET A 1 4.44 -5.92 -7.20
N ARG A 2 5.20 -6.40 -6.21
CA ARG A 2 4.72 -7.28 -5.12
C ARG A 2 4.65 -6.53 -3.78
N ILE A 3 3.93 -5.41 -3.76
CA ILE A 3 3.91 -4.52 -2.60
C ILE A 3 3.18 -5.18 -1.43
N ILE A 4 2.13 -5.96 -1.70
CA ILE A 4 1.34 -6.66 -0.68
C ILE A 4 2.21 -7.68 0.07
N GLU A 5 3.00 -8.48 -0.65
CA GLU A 5 3.89 -9.47 -0.05
C GLU A 5 5.00 -8.81 0.78
N LEU A 6 5.56 -7.70 0.29
CA LEU A 6 6.55 -6.92 1.03
C LEU A 6 5.95 -6.26 2.28
N ALA A 7 4.73 -5.75 2.18
CA ALA A 7 4.01 -5.17 3.31
C ALA A 7 3.71 -6.22 4.38
N LEU A 8 3.31 -7.43 3.97
CA LEU A 8 3.08 -8.55 4.87
C LEU A 8 4.37 -8.93 5.63
N GLU A 9 5.47 -9.15 4.93
CA GLU A 9 6.76 -9.52 5.53
C GLU A 9 7.25 -8.44 6.52
N ALA A 10 7.15 -7.16 6.11
CA ALA A 10 7.53 -6.04 6.97
C ALA A 10 6.63 -5.93 8.21
N THR A 11 5.34 -6.21 8.08
CA THR A 11 4.37 -6.18 9.19
C THR A 11 4.66 -7.29 10.20
N LEU A 12 4.90 -8.53 9.73
CA LEU A 12 5.27 -9.65 10.60
C LEU A 12 6.56 -9.37 11.39
N THR A 13 7.54 -8.74 10.74
CA THR A 13 8.79 -8.33 11.39
C THR A 13 8.58 -7.23 12.42
N ALA A 14 7.68 -6.28 12.14
CA ALA A 14 7.40 -5.14 13.02
C ALA A 14 6.47 -5.47 14.19
N GLU A 15 5.62 -6.49 14.08
CA GLU A 15 4.62 -6.89 15.09
C GLU A 15 5.19 -7.02 16.52
N PRO A 16 6.29 -7.76 16.78
CA PRO A 16 6.83 -7.88 18.14
C PRO A 16 7.35 -6.55 18.69
N ILE A 17 7.88 -5.68 17.82
CA ILE A 17 8.36 -4.34 18.20
C ILE A 17 7.17 -3.46 18.58
N GLU A 18 6.10 -3.48 17.77
CA GLU A 18 4.88 -2.74 18.08
C GLU A 18 4.19 -3.25 19.35
N ALA A 19 4.22 -4.56 19.61
CA ALA A 19 3.72 -5.12 20.86
C ALA A 19 4.47 -4.53 22.08
N ARG A 20 5.81 -4.48 22.04
CA ARG A 20 6.64 -3.84 23.09
C ARG A 20 6.30 -2.37 23.27
N ILE A 21 6.10 -1.62 22.18
CA ILE A 21 5.68 -0.21 22.24
C ILE A 21 4.31 -0.09 22.94
N ARG A 22 3.33 -0.94 22.58
CA ARG A 22 2.00 -0.94 23.21
C ARG A 22 2.06 -1.30 24.68
N GLU A 23 2.89 -2.25 25.08
CA GLU A 23 3.10 -2.63 26.48
C GLU A 23 3.73 -1.49 27.29
N ALA A 24 4.77 -0.85 26.76
CA ALA A 24 5.39 0.31 27.41
C ALA A 24 4.43 1.49 27.54
N GLN A 25 3.54 1.68 26.55
CA GLN A 25 2.46 2.67 26.63
C GLN A 25 1.47 2.33 27.75
N ARG A 26 1.00 1.07 27.83
CA ARG A 26 0.09 0.62 28.89
C ARG A 26 0.72 0.71 30.28
N ALA A 27 2.02 0.47 30.38
CA ALA A 27 2.79 0.61 31.62
C ALA A 27 3.04 2.07 32.03
N GLY A 28 2.55 3.07 31.26
CA GLY A 28 2.74 4.49 31.54
C GLY A 28 4.17 4.99 31.31
N ARG A 29 5.04 4.19 30.67
CA ARG A 29 6.45 4.52 30.40
C ARG A 29 6.62 5.39 29.15
N LEU A 30 5.56 5.56 28.37
CA LEU A 30 5.55 6.41 27.19
C LEU A 30 4.58 7.57 27.40
N PRO A 31 5.06 8.81 27.54
CA PRO A 31 4.21 10.00 27.58
C PRO A 31 3.75 10.32 26.15
N VAL A 32 2.89 9.49 25.57
CA VAL A 32 2.36 9.71 24.22
C VAL A 32 1.07 10.51 24.32
N LYS A 33 1.04 11.71 23.74
CA LYS A 33 -0.20 12.46 23.57
C LYS A 33 -1.03 11.90 22.40
N PRO A 34 -2.36 12.09 22.38
CA PRO A 34 -3.17 11.78 21.22
C PRO A 34 -2.63 12.51 19.97
N GLY A 35 -2.32 11.77 18.90
CA GLY A 35 -1.77 12.31 17.65
C GLY A 35 -0.25 12.31 17.53
N GLU A 36 0.51 11.99 18.59
CA GLU A 36 1.96 11.84 18.50
C GLU A 36 2.40 10.48 17.95
N ASP A 37 3.53 10.45 17.25
CA ASP A 37 4.15 9.21 16.77
C ASP A 37 4.67 8.39 17.95
N ARG A 38 3.87 7.38 18.34
CA ARG A 38 4.21 6.42 19.40
C ARG A 38 5.57 5.75 19.19
N ALA A 39 5.97 5.50 17.95
CA ALA A 39 7.24 4.84 17.68
C ALA A 39 8.43 5.79 17.94
N ALA A 40 8.30 7.07 17.58
CA ALA A 40 9.30 8.09 17.93
C ALA A 40 9.40 8.31 19.44
N ALA A 41 8.25 8.36 20.14
CA ALA A 41 8.24 8.45 21.60
C ALA A 41 8.89 7.21 22.27
N ALA A 42 8.67 6.02 21.72
CA ALA A 42 9.30 4.80 22.19
C ALA A 42 10.82 4.77 22.00
N GLN A 43 11.31 5.30 20.88
CA GLN A 43 12.75 5.50 20.67
C GLN A 43 13.32 6.50 21.68
N ALA A 44 12.65 7.65 21.88
CA ALA A 44 13.10 8.67 22.82
C ALA A 44 13.13 8.17 24.28
N ALA A 45 12.22 7.26 24.63
CA ALA A 45 12.19 6.58 25.92
C ALA A 45 13.12 5.35 26.02
N ASN A 46 13.93 5.07 24.98
CA ASN A 46 14.82 3.91 24.89
C ASN A 46 14.11 2.55 25.03
N VAL A 47 12.82 2.47 24.67
CA VAL A 47 12.05 1.21 24.65
C VAL A 47 12.40 0.38 23.41
N ILE A 48 12.74 1.06 22.32
CA ILE A 48 13.17 0.48 21.05
C ILE A 48 14.42 1.18 20.53
N THR A 49 15.19 0.51 19.67
CA THR A 49 16.37 1.07 19.01
C THR A 49 16.01 1.88 17.76
N ALA A 50 17.00 2.59 17.19
CA ALA A 50 16.82 3.32 15.94
C ALA A 50 16.56 2.38 14.74
N GLU A 51 17.15 1.19 14.75
CA GLU A 51 16.95 0.14 13.75
C GLU A 51 15.53 -0.43 13.84
N GLU A 52 15.05 -0.71 15.05
CA GLU A 52 13.69 -1.16 15.30
C GLU A 52 12.66 -0.11 14.85
N LEU A 53 12.93 1.18 15.11
CA LEU A 53 12.10 2.28 14.61
C LEU A 53 12.06 2.32 13.08
N ALA A 54 13.19 2.08 12.41
CA ALA A 54 13.26 2.04 10.95
C ALA A 54 12.41 0.91 10.37
N LEU A 55 12.40 -0.27 11.01
CA LEU A 55 11.56 -1.40 10.62
C LEU A 55 10.07 -1.07 10.73
N VAL A 56 9.64 -0.49 11.86
CA VAL A 56 8.24 -0.07 12.05
C VAL A 56 7.83 0.99 11.02
N ARG A 57 8.70 1.98 10.73
CA ARG A 57 8.44 3.00 9.71
C ARG A 57 8.37 2.42 8.30
N LYS A 58 9.20 1.41 8.00
CA LYS A 58 9.16 0.70 6.72
C LYS A 58 7.83 -0.04 6.56
N ALA A 59 7.40 -0.77 7.59
CA ALA A 59 6.11 -1.48 7.58
C ALA A 59 4.94 -0.51 7.34
N ARG A 60 4.86 0.59 8.11
CA ARG A 60 3.82 1.62 7.93
C ARG A 60 3.76 2.15 6.51
N ARG A 61 4.92 2.52 5.94
CA ARG A 61 5.00 3.04 4.56
C ARG A 61 4.50 2.04 3.52
N LEU A 62 4.82 0.75 3.69
CA LEU A 62 4.38 -0.30 2.77
C LEU A 62 2.88 -0.56 2.91
N VAL A 63 2.37 -0.57 4.14
CA VAL A 63 0.93 -0.69 4.40
C VAL A 63 0.18 0.51 3.81
N ASP A 64 0.68 1.73 3.98
CA ASP A 64 0.07 2.95 3.40
C ASP A 64 -0.07 2.87 1.88
N GLN A 65 0.88 2.23 1.19
CA GLN A 65 0.78 1.98 -0.26
C GLN A 65 -0.28 0.94 -0.61
N VAL A 66 -0.49 -0.07 0.24
CA VAL A 66 -1.48 -1.13 0.01
C VAL A 66 -2.91 -0.66 0.33
N ILE A 67 -3.08 0.15 1.37
CA ILE A 67 -4.41 0.57 1.83
C ILE A 67 -4.93 1.83 1.12
N ARG A 68 -4.15 2.40 0.21
CA ARG A 68 -4.55 3.62 -0.49
C ARG A 68 -5.79 3.35 -1.35
N VAL A 69 -6.89 3.97 -0.96
CA VAL A 69 -8.15 3.97 -1.72
C VAL A 69 -7.99 4.95 -2.90
N ASP A 70 -8.48 4.55 -4.06
CA ASP A 70 -8.49 5.35 -5.30
C ASP A 70 -7.10 5.80 -5.81
N ASP A 71 -6.05 4.97 -5.65
CA ASP A 71 -4.71 5.22 -6.23
C ASP A 71 -4.68 4.98 -7.75
N PHE A 72 -5.50 5.73 -8.49
CA PHE A 72 -5.58 5.71 -9.95
C PHE A 72 -4.89 6.95 -10.53
N ALA A 73 -4.42 6.82 -11.77
CA ALA A 73 -3.97 7.99 -12.52
C ALA A 73 -5.12 9.00 -12.68
N GLN A 74 -4.79 10.30 -12.78
CA GLN A 74 -5.78 11.38 -12.89
C GLN A 74 -6.72 11.21 -14.09
N ASP A 75 -6.26 10.52 -15.12
CA ASP A 75 -7.03 10.21 -16.31
C ASP A 75 -7.96 9.00 -16.12
N LEU A 76 -8.07 8.41 -14.92
CA LEU A 76 -9.01 7.33 -14.59
C LEU A 76 -9.00 6.17 -15.61
N GLY A 77 -7.84 5.88 -16.22
CA GLY A 77 -7.71 4.84 -17.25
C GLY A 77 -8.15 5.25 -18.66
N PHE A 78 -8.39 6.54 -18.92
CA PHE A 78 -8.66 7.06 -20.28
C PHE A 78 -7.53 6.72 -21.25
N SER A 79 -6.26 6.79 -20.83
CA SER A 79 -5.13 6.41 -21.67
C SER A 79 -5.06 4.90 -21.96
N GLU A 80 -5.71 4.09 -21.14
CA GLU A 80 -5.77 2.62 -21.28
C GLU A 80 -7.03 2.15 -22.04
N MET A 81 -7.96 3.06 -22.36
CA MET A 81 -9.13 2.71 -23.17
C MET A 81 -8.70 2.28 -24.57
N ARG A 82 -8.88 0.98 -24.84
CA ARG A 82 -8.75 0.45 -26.19
C ARG A 82 -10.05 0.70 -26.95
N PRO A 83 -9.99 1.31 -28.15
CA PRO A 83 -11.17 1.40 -28.98
C PRO A 83 -11.70 -0.03 -29.26
N PRO A 84 -13.02 -0.22 -29.27
CA PRO A 84 -13.59 -1.50 -29.65
C PRO A 84 -13.02 -1.94 -31.00
N ALA A 85 -12.77 -3.24 -31.16
CA ALA A 85 -12.33 -3.79 -32.44
C ALA A 85 -13.25 -3.25 -33.54
N ALA A 86 -12.64 -2.72 -34.61
CA ALA A 86 -13.39 -2.11 -35.70
C ALA A 86 -14.53 -3.04 -36.12
N ILE A 87 -15.76 -2.55 -36.04
CA ILE A 87 -16.90 -3.26 -36.60
C ILE A 87 -16.57 -3.37 -38.10
N PRO A 88 -16.53 -4.59 -38.69
CA PRO A 88 -16.23 -4.72 -40.10
C PRO A 88 -17.22 -3.85 -40.87
N SER A 89 -16.70 -3.11 -41.84
CA SER A 89 -17.52 -2.22 -42.64
C SER A 89 -18.58 -3.04 -43.39
N LEU A 90 -19.67 -2.38 -43.81
CA LEU A 90 -20.67 -3.02 -44.66
C LEU A 90 -20.01 -3.61 -45.92
N GLU A 91 -18.99 -2.93 -46.44
CA GLU A 91 -18.19 -3.37 -47.60
C GLU A 91 -17.45 -4.68 -47.29
N ASP A 92 -16.82 -4.80 -46.12
CA ASP A 92 -16.14 -6.04 -45.68
C ASP A 92 -17.12 -7.21 -45.50
N ALA A 93 -18.33 -6.92 -45.01
CA ALA A 93 -19.38 -7.92 -44.84
C ALA A 93 -19.94 -8.40 -46.19
N VAL A 94 -20.12 -7.48 -47.15
CA VAL A 94 -20.58 -7.77 -48.51
C VAL A 94 -19.53 -8.59 -49.26
N ALA A 95 -18.24 -8.25 -49.15
CA ALA A 95 -17.15 -9.00 -49.78
C ALA A 95 -17.10 -10.47 -49.31
N ARG A 96 -17.30 -10.73 -48.01
CA ARG A 96 -17.35 -12.11 -47.48
C ARG A 96 -18.56 -12.89 -47.97
N LYS A 97 -19.70 -12.24 -48.14
CA LYS A 97 -20.92 -12.87 -48.67
C LYS A 97 -20.81 -13.19 -50.17
N ALA A 98 -20.03 -12.43 -50.92
CA ALA A 98 -19.79 -12.69 -52.35
C ALA A 98 -18.75 -13.80 -52.61
N ALA A 99 -17.93 -14.13 -51.62
CA ALA A 99 -16.88 -15.16 -51.70
C ALA A 99 -17.31 -16.54 -51.14
N ALA A 100 -18.55 -16.67 -50.66
CA ALA A 100 -19.16 -17.90 -50.15
C ALA A 100 -20.28 -18.38 -51.09
#